data_AF-A0A6I7X738-F1
#
_entry.id   AF-A0A6I7X738-F1
#
_cell.length_a   1.000
_cell.length_b   1.000
_cell.length_c   1.000
_cell.angle_alpha   90.00
_cell.angle_beta   90.00
_cell.angle_gamma   90.00
#
_symmetry.space_group_name_H-M   'P 1'
#
loop_
_entity.id
_entity.type
_entity.pdbx_description
1 polymer ?
#
loop_
_entity_poly.entity_id
_entity_poly.type
_entity_poly.pdbx_seq_one_letter_code
_entity_poly.pdbx_strand_id
1 'polypeptide(L)'
;MNPIQGGVALLAKQTSVPVIPVFIRSNSRFFEKGWPLYKKPEFPLKLSINVAEPVFMQQSETTQEFVQRLQKIYIDELSRPHPLRRAPKQ
;
A
#
# COMPACT_ATOMS: atom_id res chain seq x y z
N MET A 1 -3.47 9.63 2.14
CA MET A 1 -2.53 8.51 1.89
C MET A 1 -1.13 9.04 2.17
N ASN A 2 -0.27 8.29 2.85
CA ASN A 2 1.13 8.71 2.99
C ASN A 2 1.83 8.50 1.63
N PRO A 3 2.54 9.49 1.08
CA PRO A 3 3.27 9.32 -0.17
C PRO A 3 4.30 8.20 -0.07
N ILE A 4 4.46 7.42 -1.14
CA ILE A 4 5.57 6.47 -1.27
C ILE A 4 6.87 7.27 -1.34
N GLN A 5 7.85 6.92 -0.51
CA GLN A 5 9.13 7.62 -0.44
C GLN A 5 10.06 7.22 -1.61
N GLY A 6 10.86 8.17 -2.09
CA GLY A 6 11.80 7.97 -3.21
C GLY A 6 12.90 6.94 -2.98
N GLY A 7 13.21 6.60 -1.71
CA GLY A 7 14.21 5.59 -1.37
C GLY A 7 13.91 4.21 -1.98
N VAL A 8 12.63 3.84 -2.09
CA VAL A 8 12.20 2.58 -2.73
C VAL A 8 12.63 2.54 -4.20
N ALA A 9 12.46 3.64 -4.92
CA ALA A 9 12.85 3.75 -6.32
C ALA A 9 14.36 3.79 -6.51
N LEU A 10 15.08 4.45 -5.59
CA LEU A 10 16.54 4.49 -5.63
C LEU A 10 17.13 3.08 -5.48
N LEU A 11 16.62 2.29 -4.53
CA LEU A 11 17.06 0.91 -4.33
C LEU A 11 16.74 0.03 -5.55
N ALA A 12 15.53 0.13 -6.09
CA ALA A 12 15.15 -0.60 -7.30
C ALA A 12 16.08 -0.29 -8.48
N LYS A 13 16.43 0.99 -8.67
CA LYS A 13 17.38 1.43 -9.71
C LYS A 13 18.78 0.86 -9.52
N GLN A 14 19.31 0.92 -8.29
CA GLN A 14 20.68 0.52 -8.00
C GLN A 14 20.87 -1.00 -8.03
N THR A 15 19.85 -1.75 -7.65
CA THR A 15 19.94 -3.21 -7.47
C THR A 15 19.32 -4.00 -8.63
N SER A 16 18.58 -3.33 -9.53
CA SER A 16 17.81 -3.96 -10.62
C SER A 16 16.83 -5.04 -10.15
N VAL A 17 16.41 -5.01 -8.88
CA VAL A 17 15.39 -5.92 -8.32
C VAL A 17 14.01 -5.27 -8.36
N PRO A 18 12.93 -6.05 -8.46
CA PRO A 18 11.59 -5.51 -8.50
C PRO A 18 11.11 -5.06 -7.13
N VAL A 19 10.19 -4.11 -7.13
CA VAL A 19 9.37 -3.80 -5.94
C VAL A 19 8.13 -4.68 -6.00
N ILE A 20 7.80 -5.38 -4.91
CA ILE A 20 6.61 -6.21 -4.82
C ILE A 20 5.54 -5.47 -3.99
N PRO A 21 4.45 -4.99 -4.61
CA PRO A 21 3.37 -4.36 -3.88
C PRO A 21 2.59 -5.39 -3.07
N VAL A 22 2.35 -5.08 -1.79
CA VAL A 22 1.50 -5.88 -0.90
C VAL A 22 0.34 -5.03 -0.42
N PHE A 23 -0.88 -5.51 -0.66
CA PHE A 23 -2.13 -4.84 -0.33
C PHE A 23 -2.74 -5.47 0.91
N ILE A 24 -2.89 -4.67 1.96
CA ILE A 24 -3.49 -5.10 3.23
C ILE A 24 -4.79 -4.34 3.43
N ARG A 25 -5.90 -5.08 3.59
CA ARG A 25 -7.22 -4.53 3.90
C ARG A 25 -7.73 -5.13 5.21
N SER A 26 -8.42 -4.31 6.00
CA SER A 26 -8.98 -4.73 7.28
C SER A 26 -10.33 -4.04 7.53
N ASN A 27 -11.28 -4.77 8.11
CA ASN A 27 -12.55 -4.20 8.58
C ASN A 27 -12.39 -3.28 9.80
N SER A 28 -11.19 -3.21 10.38
CA SER A 28 -10.91 -2.42 11.58
C SER A 28 -9.77 -1.42 11.36
N ARG A 29 -9.78 -0.40 12.21
CA ARG A 29 -8.70 0.59 12.38
C ARG A 29 -7.81 0.29 13.57
N PHE A 30 -7.96 -0.89 14.17
CA PHE A 30 -7.12 -1.34 15.29
C PHE A 30 -5.64 -1.16 14.97
N PHE A 31 -4.89 -0.55 15.90
CA PHE A 31 -3.49 -0.16 15.74
C PHE A 31 -3.16 0.82 14.59
N GLU A 32 -4.14 1.53 14.03
CA GLU A 32 -3.80 2.72 13.23
C GLU A 32 -3.09 3.77 14.09
N LYS A 33 -2.28 4.62 13.46
CA LYS A 33 -1.64 5.74 14.15
C LYS A 33 -2.70 6.57 14.88
N GLY A 34 -2.56 6.72 16.20
CA GLY A 34 -3.51 7.42 17.06
C GLY A 34 -4.60 6.55 17.69
N TRP A 35 -4.59 5.23 17.49
CA TRP A 35 -5.51 4.31 18.17
C TRP A 35 -5.29 4.34 19.70
N PRO A 36 -6.33 4.58 20.53
CA PRO A 36 -6.17 4.58 21.98
C PRO A 36 -5.80 3.18 22.50
N LEU A 37 -4.77 3.08 23.34
CA LEU A 37 -4.28 1.80 23.88
C LEU A 37 -5.34 1.02 24.67
N TYR A 38 -6.28 1.72 25.32
CA TYR A 38 -7.37 1.13 26.10
C TYR A 38 -8.60 0.74 25.26
N LYS A 39 -8.67 1.16 23.99
CA LYS A 39 -9.82 0.86 23.13
C LYS A 39 -9.67 -0.53 22.52
N LYS A 40 -10.52 -1.46 22.95
CA LYS A 40 -10.64 -2.79 22.34
C LYS A 40 -11.28 -2.68 20.95
N PRO A 41 -10.82 -3.44 19.94
CA PRO A 41 -11.50 -3.49 18.66
C PRO A 41 -12.75 -4.39 18.72
N GLU A 42 -13.67 -4.18 17.79
CA GLU A 42 -14.79 -5.09 17.56
C GLU A 42 -14.31 -6.35 16.83
N PHE A 43 -14.75 -7.51 17.31
CA PHE A 43 -14.41 -8.82 16.74
C PHE A 43 -15.58 -9.39 15.93
N PRO A 44 -15.31 -10.20 14.90
CA PRO A 44 -14.00 -10.66 14.45
C PRO A 44 -13.22 -9.60 13.64
N LEU A 45 -11.91 -9.57 13.83
CA LEU A 45 -10.99 -8.86 12.93
C LEU A 45 -10.85 -9.66 11.64
N LYS A 46 -11.16 -9.04 10.52
CA LYS A 46 -11.01 -9.61 9.18
C LYS A 46 -9.85 -8.90 8.48
N LEU A 47 -8.90 -9.68 7.96
CA LEU A 47 -7.77 -9.21 7.17
C LEU A 47 -7.80 -9.88 5.80
N SER A 48 -7.47 -9.11 4.77
CA SER A 48 -7.20 -9.61 3.42
C SER A 48 -5.84 -9.09 3.01
N ILE A 49 -4.96 -10.00 2.60
CA ILE A 49 -3.61 -9.71 2.14
C ILE A 49 -3.52 -10.22 0.70
N ASN A 50 -3.18 -9.32 -0.21
CA ASN A 50 -2.96 -9.66 -1.62
C ASN A 50 -1.56 -9.20 -2.02
N VAL A 51 -0.79 -10.13 -2.57
CA VAL A 51 0.54 -9.85 -3.13
C VAL A 51 0.34 -9.70 -4.63
N ALA A 52 0.77 -8.56 -5.18
CA ALA A 52 0.67 -8.31 -6.61
C ALA A 52 1.93 -8.74 -7.35
N GLU A 53 1.86 -8.66 -8.68
CA GLU A 53 2.98 -8.94 -9.55
C GLU A 53 4.20 -8.05 -9.24
N PRO A 54 5.43 -8.59 -9.34
CA PRO A 54 6.64 -7.80 -9.16
C PRO A 54 6.72 -6.66 -10.18
N VAL A 55 7.02 -5.45 -9.68
CA VAL A 55 7.10 -4.24 -10.49
C VAL A 55 8.57 -3.87 -10.67
N PHE A 56 9.10 -4.14 -11.86
CA PHE A 56 10.44 -3.70 -12.24
C PHE A 56 10.43 -2.22 -12.62
N MET A 57 11.52 -1.53 -12.29
CA MET A 57 11.79 -0.19 -12.80
C MET A 57 12.24 -0.29 -14.25
N GLN A 58 11.69 0.56 -15.11
CA GLN A 58 12.06 0.56 -16.53
C GLN A 58 13.36 1.34 -16.73
N GLN A 59 14.17 0.94 -17.73
CA GLN A 59 15.49 1.56 -17.96
C GLN A 59 15.42 3.06 -18.25
N SER A 60 14.36 3.52 -18.94
CA SER A 60 14.14 4.92 -19.29
C SER A 60 13.43 5.73 -18.20
N GLU A 61 12.96 5.09 -17.12
CA GLU A 61 12.14 5.73 -16.10
C GLU A 61 13.03 6.43 -15.06
N THR A 62 12.65 7.64 -14.66
CA THR A 62 13.24 8.33 -13.52
C THR A 62 12.73 7.73 -12.21
N THR A 63 13.45 7.96 -11.11
CA THR A 63 12.99 7.51 -9.78
C THR A 63 11.64 8.12 -9.41
N GLN A 64 11.37 9.35 -9.84
CA GLN A 64 10.12 10.05 -9.59
C GLN A 64 8.95 9.42 -10.34
N GLU A 65 9.13 9.12 -11.62
CA GLU A 65 8.12 8.44 -12.45
C GLU A 65 7.81 7.04 -11.90
N PHE A 66 8.84 6.30 -11.45
CA PHE A 66 8.64 4.99 -10.84
C PHE A 66 7.81 5.07 -9.55
N VAL A 67 8.09 6.05 -8.67
CA VAL A 67 7.28 6.29 -7.47
C VAL A 67 5.84 6.63 -7.85
N GLN A 68 5.62 7.50 -8.84
CA GLN A 68 4.27 7.86 -9.29
C GLN A 68 3.52 6.64 -9.84
N ARG A 69 4.20 5.77 -10.60
CA ARG A 69 3.62 4.53 -11.11
C ARG A 69 3.25 3.56 -9.99
N LEU A 70 4.12 3.38 -8.98
CA LEU A 70 3.80 2.58 -7.79
C LEU A 70 2.61 3.16 -7.02
N GLN A 71 2.54 4.48 -6.86
CA GLN A 71 1.40 5.14 -6.21
C GLN A 71 0.10 4.93 -6.99
N LYS A 72 0.16 5.03 -8.33
CA LYS A 72 -0.98 4.76 -9.20
C LYS A 72 -1.46 3.31 -9.08
N ILE A 73 -0.56 2.33 -9.17
CA ILE A 73 -0.87 0.91 -8.94
C ILE A 73 -1.56 0.74 -7.59
N TYR A 74 -1.05 1.41 -6.55
CA TYR A 74 -1.59 1.28 -5.21
C TYR A 74 -3.00 1.85 -5.07
N ILE A 75 -3.23 3.06 -5.60
CA ILE A 75 -4.53 3.71 -5.60
C ILE A 75 -5.54 2.91 -6.42
N ASP A 76 -5.16 2.50 -7.63
CA ASP A 76 -6.02 1.77 -8.55
C ASP A 76 -6.47 0.45 -7.91
N GLU A 77 -5.57 -0.31 -7.29
CA GLU A 77 -5.91 -1.56 -6.60
C GLU A 77 -6.80 -1.33 -5.38
N LEU A 78 -6.50 -0.34 -4.52
CA LEU A 78 -7.35 -0.04 -3.37
C LEU A 78 -8.71 0.58 -3.74
N SER A 79 -8.84 1.15 -4.93
CA SER A 79 -10.10 1.68 -5.45
C SER A 79 -11.07 0.59 -5.93
N ARG A 80 -10.57 -0.64 -6.15
CA ARG A 80 -11.41 -1.77 -6.56
C ARG A 80 -12.41 -2.13 -5.45
N PRO A 81 -13.64 -2.56 -5.81
CA PRO A 81 -14.59 -3.11 -4.84
C PRO A 81 -13.95 -4.25 -4.05
N HIS A 82 -14.01 -4.18 -2.73
CA HIS A 82 -13.49 -5.23 -1.85
C HIS A 82 -14.35 -5.27 -0.57
N PRO A 83 -14.72 -6.45 -0.04
CA PRO A 83 -15.57 -6.57 1.16
C PRO A 83 -15.03 -5.85 2.40
N LEU A 84 -13.70 -5.73 2.48
CA LEU A 84 -12.98 -5.02 3.56
C LEU A 84 -12.53 -3.60 3.17
N ARG A 85 -13.11 -2.99 2.13
CA ARG A 85 -12.79 -1.61 1.76
C ARG A 85 -13.29 -0.66 2.86
N ARG A 86 -12.43 0.25 3.30
CA ARG A 86 -12.78 1.24 4.32
C ARG A 86 -13.66 2.34 3.72
N ALA A 87 -14.74 2.69 4.41
CA ALA A 87 -15.43 3.94 4.17
C ALA A 87 -14.55 5.13 4.59
N PRO A 88 -14.67 6.30 3.94
CA PRO A 88 -14.09 7.55 4.43
C PRO A 88 -14.50 7.80 5.89
N LYS A 89 -13.63 8.42 6.71
CA LYS A 89 -14.09 8.93 8.02
C LYS A 89 -15.15 10.00 7.71
N GLN A 90 -16.34 9.87 8.30
CA GLN A 90 -17.31 10.96 8.38
C GLN A 90 -16.72 12.10 9.22
#